data_AF-A0A4P7JQ23-F1
#
_entry.id   AF-A0A4P7JQ23-F1
#
_cell.length_a   1.000
_cell.length_b   1.000
_cell.length_c   1.000
_cell.angle_alpha   90.00
_cell.angle_beta   90.00
_cell.angle_gamma   90.00
#
_symmetry.space_group_name_H-M   'P 1'
#
loop_
_entity.id
_entity.type
_entity.pdbx_description
1 polymer ?
#
loop_
_entity_poly.entity_id
_entity_poly.type
_entity_poly.pdbx_seq_one_letter_code
_entity_poly.pdbx_strand_id
1 'polypeptide(L)'
;MDDNEKLRRFLKTEEALKDILYMYYTCFDYSSLFTDMGTEDGNFDPYYFIDCGECETGYPIDYELLHHGSAIKISCRILQAWEQGGYKGYNSDGLTAEKELISNGRMDHIPELREYILASLNSHDEGLSQGAAIYKKYVLGFFQGLTK
;
A
#
# COMPACT_ATOMS: atom_id res chain seq x y z
N MET A 1 -20.47 3.77 -20.13
CA MET A 1 -20.00 2.58 -19.40
C MET A 1 -21.21 1.70 -19.15
N ASP A 2 -21.15 0.43 -19.57
CA ASP A 2 -22.23 -0.54 -19.35
C ASP A 2 -22.43 -0.80 -17.85
N ASP A 3 -23.65 -1.11 -17.43
CA ASP A 3 -23.98 -1.29 -16.01
C ASP A 3 -23.29 -2.52 -15.42
N ASN A 4 -22.99 -3.54 -16.23
CA ASN A 4 -22.18 -4.68 -15.79
C ASN A 4 -20.74 -4.28 -15.47
N GLU A 5 -20.17 -3.35 -16.25
CA GLU A 5 -18.79 -2.88 -16.02
C GLU A 5 -18.70 -2.01 -14.76
N LYS A 6 -19.72 -1.19 -14.49
CA LYS A 6 -19.84 -0.47 -13.21
C LYS A 6 -19.91 -1.42 -12.03
N LEU A 7 -20.78 -2.43 -12.11
CA LEU A 7 -20.95 -3.42 -11.05
C LEU A 7 -19.64 -4.19 -10.80
N ARG A 8 -18.92 -4.56 -11.86
CA ARG A 8 -17.63 -5.26 -11.74
C ARG A 8 -16.57 -4.41 -11.04
N ARG A 9 -16.48 -3.11 -11.37
CA ARG A 9 -15.56 -2.16 -10.72
C ARG A 9 -15.91 -1.96 -9.26
N PHE A 10 -17.20 -1.83 -8.95
CA PHE A 10 -17.69 -1.73 -7.58
C PHE A 10 -17.28 -2.95 -6.75
N LEU A 11 -17.60 -4.17 -7.21
CA LEU A 11 -17.27 -5.40 -6.49
C LEU A 11 -15.76 -5.56 -6.27
N LYS A 12 -14.94 -5.28 -7.29
CA LYS A 12 -13.47 -5.31 -7.18
C LYS A 12 -12.96 -4.32 -6.12
N THR A 13 -13.59 -3.15 -6.04
CA THR A 13 -13.20 -2.11 -5.09
C THR A 13 -13.57 -2.48 -3.65
N GLU A 14 -14.78 -3.03 -3.45
CA GLU A 14 -15.22 -3.55 -2.14
C GLU A 14 -14.32 -4.69 -1.64
N GLU A 15 -13.92 -5.60 -2.53
CA GLU A 15 -12.95 -6.65 -2.22
C GLU A 15 -11.59 -6.06 -1.81
N ALA A 16 -11.11 -5.04 -2.51
CA ALA A 16 -9.86 -4.37 -2.16
C ALA A 16 -9.91 -3.69 -0.79
N LEU A 17 -11.02 -3.02 -0.45
CA LEU A 17 -11.20 -2.43 0.88
C LEU A 17 -11.17 -3.51 1.97
N LYS A 18 -11.86 -4.62 1.77
CA LYS A 18 -11.85 -5.74 2.71
C LYS A 18 -10.43 -6.28 2.90
N ASP A 19 -9.67 -6.44 1.82
CA ASP A 19 -8.29 -6.90 1.87
C ASP A 19 -7.37 -5.89 2.58
N ILE A 20 -7.55 -4.59 2.35
CA ILE A 20 -6.81 -3.53 3.05
C ILE A 20 -7.09 -3.57 4.55
N LEU A 21 -8.36 -3.73 4.96
CA LEU A 21 -8.73 -3.83 6.37
C LEU A 21 -8.12 -5.06 7.03
N TYR A 22 -8.10 -6.19 6.32
CA TYR A 22 -7.43 -7.41 6.79
C TYR A 22 -5.91 -7.19 6.95
N MET A 23 -5.27 -6.60 5.95
CA MET A 23 -3.85 -6.24 6.00
C MET A 23 -3.52 -5.28 7.16
N TYR A 24 -4.37 -4.28 7.41
CA TYR A 24 -4.21 -3.35 8.53
C TYR A 24 -4.35 -4.05 9.88
N TYR A 25 -5.30 -4.98 9.99
CA TYR A 25 -5.45 -5.83 11.17
C TYR A 25 -4.19 -6.69 11.39
N THR A 26 -3.61 -7.26 10.35
CA THR A 26 -2.34 -8.00 10.43
C THR A 26 -1.20 -7.10 10.93
N CYS A 27 -1.03 -5.91 10.35
CA CYS A 27 -0.04 -4.94 10.83
C CYS A 27 -0.26 -4.57 12.31
N PHE A 28 -1.52 -4.44 12.73
CA PHE A 28 -1.87 -4.19 14.13
C PHE A 28 -1.42 -5.33 15.04
N ASP A 29 -1.71 -6.58 14.67
CA ASP A 29 -1.32 -7.77 15.43
C ASP A 29 0.20 -7.88 15.59
N TYR A 30 0.95 -7.61 14.51
CA TYR A 30 2.42 -7.55 14.55
C TYR A 30 2.99 -6.29 15.20
N SER A 31 2.17 -5.28 15.45
CA SER A 31 2.58 -3.96 15.95
C SER A 31 3.60 -3.22 15.06
N SER A 32 3.66 -3.55 13.77
CA SER A 32 4.56 -2.94 12.80
C SER A 32 4.05 -3.12 11.36
N LEU A 33 4.71 -2.48 10.40
CA LEU A 33 4.65 -2.96 9.01
C LEU A 33 5.32 -4.33 8.97
N PHE A 34 4.73 -5.28 8.25
CA PHE A 34 5.29 -6.63 8.16
C PHE A 34 6.33 -6.72 7.05
N THR A 35 7.22 -7.70 7.17
CA THR A 35 8.28 -8.00 6.20
C THR A 35 8.13 -9.41 5.61
N ASP A 36 7.05 -10.11 5.94
CA ASP A 36 6.72 -11.43 5.39
C ASP A 36 5.26 -11.46 4.93
N MET A 37 5.05 -11.18 3.63
CA MET A 37 3.77 -11.40 2.98
C MET A 37 3.60 -12.88 2.68
N GLY A 38 2.96 -13.60 3.60
CA GLY A 38 2.33 -14.88 3.28
C GLY A 38 1.05 -14.65 2.47
N THR A 39 -0.09 -15.00 3.04
CA THR A 39 -1.44 -14.74 2.49
C THR A 39 -2.15 -13.58 3.19
N GLU A 40 -1.39 -12.71 3.86
CA GLU A 40 -1.87 -11.85 4.96
C GLU A 40 -2.23 -10.42 4.52
N ASP A 41 -2.22 -10.15 3.21
CA ASP A 41 -2.44 -8.85 2.56
C ASP A 41 -3.51 -8.85 1.46
N GLY A 42 -4.22 -9.96 1.32
CA GLY A 42 -5.26 -10.16 0.32
C GLY A 42 -4.75 -10.16 -1.13
N ASN A 43 -5.68 -10.22 -2.08
CA ASN A 43 -5.38 -10.38 -3.51
C ASN A 43 -5.51 -9.09 -4.31
N PHE A 44 -5.83 -7.97 -3.67
CA PHE A 44 -5.97 -6.70 -4.37
C PHE A 44 -4.65 -6.22 -4.98
N ASP A 45 -4.76 -5.55 -6.13
CA ASP A 45 -3.65 -4.95 -6.86
C ASP A 45 -3.41 -3.51 -6.37
N PRO A 46 -2.36 -3.24 -5.58
CA PRO A 46 -2.13 -1.92 -5.03
C PRO A 46 -1.80 -0.89 -6.11
N TYR A 47 -1.20 -1.29 -7.24
CA TYR A 47 -0.86 -0.33 -8.30
C TYR A 47 -2.09 0.09 -9.09
N TYR A 48 -3.20 -0.65 -9.06
CA TYR A 48 -4.45 -0.21 -9.65
C TYR A 48 -5.14 0.85 -8.78
N PHE A 49 -5.04 0.72 -7.45
CA PHE A 49 -5.77 1.55 -6.50
C PHE A 49 -4.96 2.71 -5.92
N ILE A 50 -3.64 2.77 -6.13
CA ILE A 50 -2.76 3.79 -5.54
C ILE A 50 -3.14 5.24 -5.88
N ASP A 51 -3.73 5.48 -7.05
CA ASP A 51 -4.10 6.81 -7.58
C ASP A 51 -5.45 6.79 -8.31
N CYS A 52 -6.30 5.78 -8.01
CA CYS A 52 -7.60 5.66 -8.67
C CYS A 52 -8.56 6.78 -8.25
N GLY A 53 -9.44 7.20 -9.16
CA GLY A 53 -10.52 8.14 -8.90
C GLY A 53 -11.90 7.52 -9.10
N GLU A 54 -12.92 8.39 -9.13
CA GLU A 54 -14.33 7.99 -9.23
C GLU A 54 -14.71 7.39 -10.58
N CYS A 55 -14.05 7.79 -11.65
CA CYS A 55 -14.29 7.20 -12.96
C CYS A 55 -13.78 5.75 -13.04
N GLU A 56 -12.84 5.34 -12.19
CA GLU A 56 -12.29 3.99 -12.12
C GLU A 56 -13.12 3.05 -11.24
N THR A 57 -13.66 3.52 -10.12
CA THR A 57 -14.45 2.70 -9.17
C THR A 57 -15.94 2.69 -9.51
N GLY A 58 -16.45 3.75 -10.16
CA GLY A 58 -17.82 3.91 -10.59
C GLY A 58 -18.79 4.47 -9.53
N TYR A 59 -18.34 4.68 -8.29
CA TYR A 59 -19.16 5.16 -7.17
C TYR A 59 -18.31 5.92 -6.12
N PRO A 60 -18.91 6.82 -5.31
CA PRO A 60 -18.23 7.42 -4.16
C PRO A 60 -17.82 6.34 -3.15
N ILE A 61 -16.54 6.30 -2.82
CA ILE A 61 -15.95 5.31 -1.93
C ILE A 61 -14.81 5.95 -1.13
N ASP A 62 -14.27 5.24 -0.15
CA ASP A 62 -13.15 5.71 0.64
C ASP A 62 -11.82 5.62 -0.15
N TYR A 63 -11.60 6.60 -1.02
CA TYR A 63 -10.36 6.72 -1.80
C TYR A 63 -9.14 6.90 -0.91
N GLU A 64 -9.28 7.56 0.22
CA GLU A 64 -8.18 7.76 1.15
C GLU A 64 -7.70 6.40 1.69
N LEU A 65 -8.62 5.52 2.09
CA LEU A 65 -8.28 4.16 2.50
C LEU A 65 -7.70 3.33 1.34
N LEU A 66 -8.20 3.47 0.12
CA LEU A 66 -7.63 2.77 -1.06
C LEU A 66 -6.20 3.22 -1.35
N HIS A 67 -5.95 4.53 -1.39
CA HIS A 67 -4.65 5.12 -1.70
C HIS A 67 -3.64 4.77 -0.60
N HIS A 68 -4.00 5.01 0.66
CA HIS A 68 -3.14 4.71 1.81
C HIS A 68 -2.91 3.19 1.95
N GLY A 69 -3.96 2.37 1.85
CA GLY A 69 -3.83 0.92 1.91
C GLY A 69 -2.93 0.35 0.82
N SER A 70 -3.06 0.87 -0.41
CA SER A 70 -2.17 0.49 -1.52
C SER A 70 -0.71 0.86 -1.24
N ALA A 71 -0.46 2.06 -0.74
CA ALA A 71 0.88 2.51 -0.38
C ALA A 71 1.49 1.69 0.77
N ILE A 72 0.70 1.29 1.77
CA ILE A 72 1.14 0.42 2.85
C ILE A 72 1.49 -0.98 2.30
N LYS A 73 0.66 -1.55 1.43
CA LYS A 73 0.97 -2.85 0.78
C LYS A 73 2.28 -2.80 0.01
N ILE A 74 2.48 -1.75 -0.80
CA ILE A 74 3.72 -1.53 -1.54
C ILE A 74 4.91 -1.39 -0.59
N SER A 75 4.74 -0.64 0.50
CA SER A 75 5.79 -0.46 1.50
C SER A 75 6.23 -1.78 2.12
N CYS A 76 5.28 -2.62 2.54
CA CYS A 76 5.63 -3.91 3.12
C CYS A 76 6.29 -4.86 2.11
N ARG A 77 5.89 -4.82 0.83
CA ARG A 77 6.58 -5.57 -0.24
C ARG A 77 8.03 -5.15 -0.40
N ILE A 78 8.34 -3.86 -0.30
CA ILE A 78 9.71 -3.36 -0.33
C ILE A 78 10.52 -3.92 0.84
N LEU A 79 9.97 -3.85 2.05
CA LEU A 79 10.63 -4.38 3.24
C LEU A 79 10.86 -5.91 3.15
N GLN A 80 9.87 -6.65 2.67
CA GLN A 80 10.01 -8.09 2.42
C GLN A 80 11.10 -8.39 1.39
N ALA A 81 11.18 -7.62 0.30
CA ALA A 81 12.21 -7.81 -0.71
C ALA A 81 13.62 -7.62 -0.15
N TRP A 82 13.80 -6.74 0.84
CA TRP A 82 15.07 -6.61 1.56
C TRP A 82 15.39 -7.85 2.41
N GLU A 83 14.43 -8.33 3.20
CA GLU A 83 14.58 -9.51 4.07
C GLU A 83 14.82 -10.82 3.29
N GLN A 84 14.27 -10.94 2.07
CA GLN A 84 14.41 -12.12 1.22
C GLN A 84 15.71 -12.15 0.39
N GLY A 85 16.71 -11.35 0.76
CA GLY A 85 18.02 -11.33 0.09
C GLY A 85 18.24 -10.16 -0.87
N GLY A 86 17.53 -9.05 -0.68
CA GLY A 86 17.84 -7.78 -1.30
C GLY A 86 19.18 -7.25 -0.78
N TYR A 87 20.29 -7.57 -1.43
CA TYR A 87 21.60 -7.03 -1.04
C TYR A 87 21.89 -5.71 -1.76
N LYS A 88 22.53 -4.76 -1.05
CA LYS A 88 23.03 -3.49 -1.62
C LYS A 88 23.82 -3.76 -2.92
N GLY A 89 23.39 -3.15 -4.03
CA GLY A 89 24.07 -3.22 -5.33
C GLY A 89 23.45 -4.18 -6.34
N TYR A 90 22.51 -5.03 -5.92
CA TYR A 90 21.61 -5.72 -6.86
C TYR A 90 20.33 -4.89 -6.97
N ASN A 91 20.14 -4.25 -8.13
CA ASN A 91 18.79 -3.90 -8.58
C ASN A 91 18.00 -5.21 -8.53
N SER A 92 17.21 -5.43 -7.49
CA SER A 92 16.23 -6.50 -7.54
C SER A 92 15.28 -6.10 -8.67
N ASP A 93 15.31 -6.84 -9.78
CA ASP A 93 14.32 -6.69 -10.85
C ASP A 93 12.89 -6.75 -10.27
N GLY A 94 12.73 -7.35 -9.09
CA GLY A 94 11.51 -7.42 -8.29
C GLY A 94 10.99 -6.11 -7.66
N LEU A 95 11.72 -5.00 -7.71
CA LEU A 95 11.23 -3.68 -7.25
C LEU A 95 11.07 -2.64 -8.37
N THR A 96 10.99 -3.11 -9.63
CA THR A 96 10.87 -2.24 -10.80
C THR A 96 9.56 -1.44 -10.79
N ALA A 97 8.45 -2.10 -10.44
CA ALA A 97 7.13 -1.45 -10.42
C ALA A 97 7.06 -0.30 -9.42
N GLU A 98 7.71 -0.44 -8.26
CA GLU A 98 7.80 0.60 -7.21
C GLU A 98 8.64 1.79 -7.67
N LYS A 99 9.76 1.53 -8.37
CA LYS A 99 10.57 2.60 -8.95
C LYS A 99 9.81 3.37 -10.01
N GLU A 100 9.09 2.66 -10.89
CA GLU A 100 8.24 3.25 -11.93
C GLU A 100 7.08 4.06 -11.33
N LEU A 101 6.45 3.55 -10.26
CA LEU A 101 5.39 4.24 -9.53
C LEU A 101 5.85 5.64 -9.08
N ILE A 102 7.04 5.72 -8.47
CA ILE A 102 7.62 6.98 -7.98
C ILE A 102 8.03 7.88 -9.15
N SER A 103 8.69 7.34 -10.18
CA SER A 103 9.15 8.15 -11.32
C SER A 103 8.00 8.76 -12.13
N ASN A 104 6.85 8.08 -12.18
CA ASN A 104 5.68 8.52 -12.93
C ASN A 104 4.77 9.47 -12.15
N GLY A 105 5.12 9.86 -10.91
CA GLY A 105 4.36 10.83 -10.11
C GLY A 105 3.02 10.30 -9.59
N ARG A 106 2.77 8.99 -9.66
CA ARG A 106 1.48 8.39 -9.28
C ARG A 106 1.13 8.60 -7.81
N MET A 107 2.13 8.87 -6.97
CA MET A 107 1.95 9.11 -5.53
C MET A 107 2.02 10.58 -5.13
N ASP A 108 1.98 11.53 -6.08
CA ASP A 108 2.14 12.96 -5.77
C ASP A 108 1.00 13.52 -4.90
N HIS A 109 -0.14 12.84 -4.84
CA HIS A 109 -1.27 13.16 -3.98
C HIS A 109 -1.13 12.65 -2.53
N ILE A 110 -0.14 11.78 -2.24
CA ILE A 110 0.17 11.22 -0.91
C ILE A 110 1.69 11.35 -0.60
N PRO A 111 2.22 12.59 -0.51
CA PRO A 111 3.65 12.87 -0.56
C PRO A 111 4.47 12.20 0.56
N GLU A 112 3.92 12.08 1.77
CA GLU A 112 4.62 11.46 2.90
C GLU A 112 4.87 9.96 2.70
N LEU A 113 3.87 9.23 2.17
CA LEU A 113 4.03 7.81 1.84
C LEU A 113 4.95 7.63 0.62
N ARG A 114 4.91 8.55 -0.34
CA ARG A 114 5.84 8.60 -1.48
C ARG A 114 7.29 8.74 -1.01
N GLU A 115 7.55 9.67 -0.09
CA GLU A 115 8.87 9.90 0.50
C GLU A 115 9.37 8.68 1.27
N TYR A 116 8.49 8.06 2.06
CA TYR A 116 8.82 6.83 2.78
C TYR A 116 9.16 5.66 1.85
N ILE A 117 8.37 5.44 0.80
CA ILE A 117 8.65 4.41 -0.21
C ILE A 117 9.99 4.69 -0.91
N LEU A 118 10.25 5.94 -1.29
CA LEU A 118 11.52 6.32 -1.90
C LEU A 118 12.72 6.05 -0.98
N ALA A 119 12.62 6.42 0.30
CA ALA A 119 13.65 6.12 1.28
C ALA A 119 13.87 4.60 1.43
N SER A 120 12.77 3.84 1.54
CA SER A 120 12.78 2.38 1.67
C SER A 120 13.36 1.68 0.45
N LEU A 121 13.14 2.21 -0.76
CA LEU A 121 13.72 1.68 -2.01
C LEU A 121 15.25 1.90 -2.07
N ASN A 122 15.74 2.98 -1.46
CA ASN A 122 17.16 3.32 -1.48
C ASN A 122 17.95 2.67 -0.35
N SER A 123 17.31 2.39 0.78
CA SER A 123 17.96 1.87 1.98
C SER A 123 17.00 1.10 2.86
N HIS A 124 17.33 -0.17 3.12
CA HIS A 124 16.62 -1.01 4.08
C HIS A 124 16.56 -0.36 5.48
N ASP A 125 17.69 0.16 5.96
CA ASP A 125 17.80 0.77 7.28
C ASP A 125 16.91 2.02 7.40
N GLU A 126 16.82 2.82 6.34
CA GLU A 126 15.93 3.99 6.33
C GLU A 126 14.46 3.56 6.39
N GLY A 127 14.08 2.57 5.57
CA GLY A 127 12.74 1.98 5.60
C GLY A 127 12.36 1.46 7.00
N LEU A 128 13.23 0.68 7.64
CA LEU A 128 12.97 0.18 9.00
C LEU A 128 12.88 1.32 10.03
N SER A 129 13.76 2.32 9.94
CA SER A 129 13.79 3.43 10.89
C SER A 129 12.52 4.29 10.85
N GLN A 130 11.94 4.47 9.67
CA GLN A 130 10.74 5.29 9.46
C GLN A 130 9.44 4.49 9.57
N GLY A 131 9.49 3.18 9.32
CA GLY A 131 8.32 2.31 9.27
C GLY A 131 7.45 2.35 10.52
N ALA A 132 8.04 2.53 11.70
CA ALA A 132 7.29 2.68 12.95
C ALA A 132 6.40 3.93 12.99
N ALA A 133 6.84 5.05 12.40
CA ALA A 133 6.05 6.27 12.31
C ALA A 133 4.91 6.11 11.31
N ILE A 134 5.20 5.50 10.15
CA ILE A 134 4.22 5.20 9.11
C ILE A 134 3.13 4.27 9.62
N TYR A 135 3.50 3.15 10.27
CA TYR A 135 2.56 2.24 10.92
C TYR A 135 1.63 2.96 11.90
N LYS A 136 2.20 3.76 12.82
CA LYS A 136 1.42 4.51 13.81
C LYS A 136 0.44 5.48 13.16
N LYS A 137 0.85 6.16 12.10
CA LYS A 137 0.02 7.18 11.45
C LYS A 137 -1.09 6.59 10.60
N TYR A 138 -0.75 5.63 9.73
CA TYR A 138 -1.67 5.17 8.68
C TYR A 138 -2.45 3.91 9.06
N VAL A 139 -1.86 3.02 9.87
CA VAL A 139 -2.55 1.79 10.32
C VAL A 139 -3.24 2.04 11.66
N LEU A 140 -2.49 2.42 12.70
CA LEU A 140 -3.10 2.70 14.01
C LEU A 140 -4.02 3.92 13.96
N GLY A 141 -3.61 4.97 13.25
CA GLY A 141 -4.41 6.18 13.09
C GLY A 141 -5.76 5.91 12.43
N PHE A 142 -5.81 4.97 11.47
CA PHE A 142 -7.07 4.52 10.86
C PHE A 142 -8.02 3.93 11.93
N PHE A 143 -7.58 2.93 12.69
CA PHE A 143 -8.42 2.30 13.72
C PHE A 143 -8.82 3.27 14.84
N GLN A 144 -7.91 4.18 15.24
CA GLN A 144 -8.22 5.23 16.21
C GLN A 144 -9.30 6.17 15.69
N GLY A 145 -9.29 6.48 14.39
CA GLY A 145 -10.29 7.30 13.73
C GLY A 145 -11.70 6.73 13.80
N LEU A 146 -11.86 5.40 13.81
CA LEU A 146 -13.16 4.72 13.89
C LEU A 146 -13.86 4.86 15.25
N THR A 147 -13.11 5.22 16.30
CA THR A 147 -13.62 5.32 17.68
C THR A 147 -14.07 6.73 18.07
N LYS A 148 -13.97 7.70 17.15
CA LYS A 148 -14.42 9.08 17.33
C LYS A 148 -15.79 9.29 16.71
#